data_AF-A0A9P0GD55-F1
#
_entry.id   AF-A0A9P0GD55-F1
#
_cell.length_a   1.000
_cell.length_b   1.000
_cell.length_c   1.000
_cell.angle_alpha   90.00
_cell.angle_beta   90.00
_cell.angle_gamma   90.00
#
_symmetry.space_group_name_H-M   'P 1'
#
loop_
_entity.id
_entity.type
_entity.pdbx_description
1 polymer ?
#
loop_
_entity_poly.entity_id
_entity_poly.type
_entity_poly.pdbx_seq_one_letter_code
_entity_poly.pdbx_strand_id
1 'polypeptide(L)'
;MEAVDFILNNKLISFEATIEECVNLLNDDEYTLDFITRAVRTESLIQYGITADNFPDVIRASKQPHAPEALRRLEANERDVDVNECDTESQKKSVQTSSETDIVWVSHKKSPLDNEATKFLLNLRGRPEYQRMFSDKKNKKINIWQKIAEEMKKAGYNLGESIKQNTEKCRQKFANLQKSYINFLDSVKKTGAEYQSKPAYFDDIHKILGEKDKVSPKFLIDSMTSSNEKLIPTDVDLAEAGPSTRNVDISSDSETQSRQALEDPTMPKNRFTAAKKTVREQNTKGNIVEVIKEMNEKQINELKNITSIIKDNMEKQNALLQTQSEQRQELINILKTIVQSDSKTSKIHHKKRRRSSTSSD
;
A
#
# COMPACT_ATOMS: atom_id res chain seq x y z
N MET A 1 33.08 -8.94 8.36
CA MET A 1 31.83 -9.25 7.65
C MET A 1 30.69 -8.98 8.61
N GLU A 2 29.62 -8.34 8.15
CA GLU A 2 28.41 -8.10 8.93
C GLU A 2 27.29 -9.02 8.43
N ALA A 3 26.41 -9.46 9.32
CA ALA A 3 25.23 -10.21 8.94
C ALA A 3 24.13 -9.25 8.47
N VAL A 4 23.53 -9.54 7.31
CA VAL A 4 22.34 -8.85 6.79
C VAL A 4 21.18 -9.83 6.76
N ASP A 5 20.10 -9.47 7.44
CA ASP A 5 18.91 -10.31 7.53
C ASP A 5 17.88 -9.93 6.45
N PHE A 6 17.39 -10.95 5.75
CA PHE A 6 16.31 -10.86 4.77
C PHE A 6 15.13 -11.70 5.20
N ILE A 7 13.90 -11.22 4.96
CA ILE A 7 12.69 -12.02 5.11
C ILE A 7 12.30 -12.54 3.73
N LEU A 8 12.53 -13.83 3.48
CA LEU A 8 12.17 -14.53 2.25
C LEU A 8 11.20 -15.66 2.57
N ASN A 9 10.02 -15.69 1.93
CA ASN A 9 8.96 -16.68 2.21
C ASN A 9 8.64 -16.85 3.71
N ASN A 10 8.50 -15.74 4.44
CA ASN A 10 8.27 -15.69 5.88
C ASN A 10 9.38 -16.36 6.74
N LYS A 11 10.58 -16.56 6.19
CA LYS A 11 11.76 -17.01 6.93
C LYS A 11 12.81 -15.91 6.97
N LEU A 12 13.41 -15.71 8.14
CA LEU A 12 14.57 -14.83 8.32
C LEU A 12 15.82 -15.58 7.85
N ILE A 13 16.55 -15.01 6.89
CA ILE A 13 17.77 -15.57 6.33
C ILE A 13 18.88 -14.54 6.47
N SER A 14 19.96 -14.90 7.16
CA SER A 14 21.11 -14.05 7.40
C SER A 14 22.22 -14.36 6.39
N PHE A 15 22.75 -13.32 5.74
CA PHE A 15 23.91 -13.43 4.85
C PHE A 15 25.09 -12.67 5.46
N GLU A 16 26.28 -13.25 5.43
CA GLU A 16 27.51 -12.52 5.74
C GLU A 16 27.96 -11.74 4.51
N ALA A 17 28.06 -10.41 4.66
CA ALA A 17 28.50 -9.51 3.61
C ALA A 17 29.56 -8.54 4.12
N THR A 18 30.32 -7.95 3.22
CA THR A 18 31.20 -6.83 3.55
C THR A 18 30.36 -5.59 3.90
N ILE A 19 30.95 -4.63 4.62
CA ILE A 19 30.23 -3.40 5.03
C ILE A 19 29.73 -2.63 3.80
N GLU A 20 30.52 -2.58 2.72
CA GLU A 20 30.14 -1.93 1.47
C GLU A 20 28.93 -2.62 0.81
N GLU A 21 28.93 -3.95 0.75
CA GLU A 21 27.80 -4.74 0.27
C GLU A 21 26.55 -4.52 1.13
N CYS A 22 26.68 -4.45 2.46
CA CYS A 22 25.55 -4.15 3.36
C CYS A 22 24.91 -2.80 3.05
N VAL A 23 25.71 -1.78 2.74
CA VAL A 23 25.22 -0.45 2.38
C VAL A 23 24.47 -0.50 1.05
N ASN A 24 24.99 -1.23 0.06
CA ASN A 24 24.33 -1.39 -1.23
C ASN A 24 23.02 -2.18 -1.11
N LEU A 25 23.00 -3.26 -0.32
CA LEU A 25 21.81 -4.07 -0.03
C LEU A 25 20.69 -3.32 0.70
N LEU A 26 21.00 -2.21 1.37
CA LEU A 26 19.99 -1.40 2.08
C LEU A 26 19.47 -0.22 1.26
N ASN A 27 20.24 0.26 0.29
CA ASN A 27 19.95 1.51 -0.43
C ASN A 27 19.61 1.29 -1.91
N ASP A 28 19.96 0.15 -2.50
CA ASP A 28 19.76 -0.16 -3.90
C ASP A 28 18.94 -1.45 -4.07
N ASP A 29 17.68 -1.27 -4.50
CA ASP A 29 16.75 -2.38 -4.73
C ASP A 29 17.20 -3.28 -5.89
N GLU A 30 17.88 -2.73 -6.91
CA GLU A 30 18.38 -3.50 -8.06
C GLU A 30 19.58 -4.36 -7.66
N TYR A 31 20.50 -3.79 -6.88
CA TYR A 31 21.61 -4.53 -6.30
C TYR A 31 21.13 -5.66 -5.37
N THR A 32 20.11 -5.38 -4.56
CA THR A 32 19.49 -6.37 -3.67
C THR A 32 18.90 -7.55 -4.44
N LEU A 33 18.20 -7.25 -5.54
CA LEU A 33 17.61 -8.28 -6.39
C LEU A 33 18.67 -9.12 -7.10
N ASP A 34 19.74 -8.49 -7.62
CA ASP A 34 20.87 -9.20 -8.23
C ASP A 34 21.60 -10.10 -7.23
N PHE A 35 21.83 -9.62 -6.00
CA PHE A 35 22.45 -10.39 -4.93
C PHE A 35 21.63 -11.64 -4.58
N ILE A 36 20.32 -11.50 -4.39
CA ILE A 36 19.43 -12.64 -4.11
C ILE A 36 19.39 -13.59 -5.31
N THR A 37 19.33 -13.07 -6.53
CA THR A 37 19.36 -13.87 -7.76
C THR A 37 20.65 -14.70 -7.87
N ARG A 38 21.80 -14.11 -7.52
CA ARG A 38 23.08 -14.81 -7.47
C ARG A 38 23.07 -15.91 -6.41
N ALA A 39 22.54 -15.63 -5.21
CA ALA A 39 22.42 -16.61 -4.12
C ALA A 39 21.50 -17.79 -4.46
N VAL A 40 20.44 -17.56 -5.25
CA VAL A 40 19.59 -18.63 -5.80
C VAL A 40 20.36 -19.46 -6.83
N ARG A 41 21.09 -18.81 -7.74
CA ARG A 41 21.89 -19.49 -8.78
C ARG A 41 23.03 -20.33 -8.21
N THR A 42 23.63 -19.91 -7.09
CA THR A 42 24.71 -20.66 -6.41
C THR A 42 24.19 -21.72 -5.45
N GLU A 43 22.88 -22.03 -5.49
CA GLU A 43 22.22 -23.04 -4.68
C GLU A 43 22.32 -22.81 -3.15
N SER A 44 22.83 -21.65 -2.72
CA SER A 44 23.06 -21.32 -1.31
C SER A 44 21.76 -21.18 -0.52
N LEU A 45 20.64 -20.99 -1.24
CA LEU A 45 19.30 -20.85 -0.68
C LEU A 45 18.45 -22.14 -0.73
N ILE A 46 18.96 -23.24 -1.31
CA ILE A 46 18.21 -24.52 -1.40
C ILE A 46 17.88 -25.06 -0.01
N GLN A 47 18.79 -24.90 0.97
CA GLN A 47 18.56 -25.30 2.36
C GLN A 47 17.35 -24.62 3.01
N TYR A 48 16.89 -23.49 2.48
CA TYR A 48 15.71 -22.76 2.96
C TYR A 48 14.43 -23.09 2.18
N GLY A 49 14.52 -23.92 1.14
CA GLY A 49 13.41 -24.28 0.25
C GLY A 49 13.14 -23.25 -0.86
N ILE A 50 14.14 -22.43 -1.18
CA ILE A 50 14.06 -21.42 -2.26
C ILE A 50 14.81 -21.97 -3.46
N THR A 51 14.11 -22.16 -4.58
CA THR A 51 14.65 -22.64 -5.85
C THR A 51 14.42 -21.59 -6.94
N ALA A 52 15.09 -21.73 -8.09
CA ALA A 52 14.90 -20.85 -9.24
C ALA A 52 13.43 -20.82 -9.72
N ASP A 53 12.70 -21.91 -9.52
CA ASP A 53 11.29 -22.05 -9.92
C ASP A 53 10.31 -21.42 -8.91
N ASN A 54 10.78 -21.01 -7.73
CA ASN A 54 9.97 -20.44 -6.65
C ASN A 54 10.62 -19.17 -6.08
N PHE A 55 10.78 -18.16 -6.93
CA PHE A 55 11.41 -16.90 -6.58
C PHE A 55 10.54 -16.12 -5.57
N PRO A 56 11.03 -15.83 -4.35
CA PRO A 56 10.23 -15.19 -3.32
C PRO A 56 10.00 -13.71 -3.60
N ASP A 57 8.85 -13.19 -3.17
CA ASP A 57 8.64 -11.75 -3.04
C ASP A 57 9.62 -11.22 -1.97
N VAL A 58 10.55 -10.35 -2.37
CA VAL A 58 11.59 -9.82 -1.48
C VAL A 58 10.99 -8.73 -0.58
N ILE A 59 10.74 -9.06 0.69
CA ILE A 59 10.20 -8.12 1.68
C ILE A 59 11.35 -7.50 2.48
N ARG A 60 12.12 -6.63 1.81
CA ARG A 60 13.10 -5.63 2.31
C ARG A 60 14.13 -6.06 3.37
N ALA A 61 15.42 -5.82 3.09
CA ALA A 61 16.52 -5.96 4.04
C ALA A 61 16.34 -5.04 5.26
N SER A 62 16.63 -5.55 6.46
CA SER A 62 16.64 -4.74 7.70
C SER A 62 17.95 -4.95 8.45
N LYS A 63 18.67 -3.87 8.73
CA LYS A 63 19.82 -3.90 9.64
C LYS A 63 19.30 -3.91 11.08
N GLN A 64 19.35 -5.05 11.77
CA GLN A 64 19.25 -5.05 13.22
C GLN A 64 20.57 -4.50 13.80
N PRO A 65 20.54 -3.47 14.68
CA PRO A 65 21.73 -3.08 15.41
C PRO A 65 22.06 -4.19 16.42
N HIS A 66 23.15 -4.94 16.18
CA HIS A 66 23.69 -5.84 17.18
C HIS A 66 24.11 -5.04 18.43
N ALA A 67 23.31 -5.14 19.49
CA ALA A 67 23.77 -4.92 20.86
C ALA A 67 24.47 -6.18 21.37
N PRO A 68 25.60 -6.08 22.10
CA PRO A 68 26.39 -7.25 22.49
C PRO A 68 25.73 -8.01 23.66
N GLU A 69 25.46 -9.29 23.41
CA GLU A 69 25.79 -10.44 24.26
C GLU A 69 25.75 -10.26 25.79
N ALA A 70 24.57 -10.03 26.36
CA ALA A 70 24.33 -10.20 27.80
C ALA A 70 22.84 -10.42 28.14
N LEU A 71 22.19 -11.50 27.66
CA LEU A 71 20.99 -12.11 28.29
C LEU A 71 20.47 -13.32 27.50
N ARG A 72 21.24 -14.41 27.48
CA ARG A 72 20.66 -15.77 27.46
C ARG A 72 20.53 -16.21 28.92
N ARG A 73 19.32 -16.17 29.49
CA ARG A 73 18.82 -17.10 30.52
C ARG A 73 17.45 -16.65 31.02
N LEU A 74 16.55 -17.63 31.13
CA LEU A 74 15.14 -17.59 31.54
C LEU A 74 14.16 -17.38 30.38
N GLU A 75 13.75 -18.48 29.76
CA GLU A 75 12.32 -18.90 29.70
C GLU A 75 12.20 -20.16 28.81
N ALA A 76 12.45 -21.29 29.44
CA ALA A 76 11.89 -22.58 29.06
C ALA A 76 11.17 -23.10 30.31
N ASN A 77 9.84 -22.97 30.35
CA ASN A 77 8.95 -23.89 31.04
C ASN A 77 7.48 -23.50 30.84
N GLU A 78 6.72 -24.48 30.32
CA GLU A 78 5.37 -24.89 30.77
C GLU A 78 4.22 -23.87 30.67
N ARG A 79 2.96 -24.23 30.44
CA ARG A 79 2.18 -25.37 29.90
C ARG A 79 0.74 -24.82 29.92
N ASP A 80 -0.09 -25.35 29.03
CA ASP A 80 -1.52 -25.63 29.20
C ASP A 80 -2.42 -24.58 29.91
N VAL A 81 -3.30 -23.95 29.13
CA VAL A 81 -4.56 -23.39 29.66
C VAL A 81 -5.71 -24.02 28.90
N ASP A 82 -6.38 -24.95 29.59
CA ASP A 82 -7.72 -25.44 29.29
C ASP A 82 -8.71 -24.27 29.20
N VAL A 83 -9.41 -24.17 28.08
CA VAL A 83 -10.54 -23.25 27.92
C VAL A 83 -11.78 -23.94 28.45
N ASN A 84 -12.22 -23.49 29.61
CA ASN A 84 -13.42 -23.97 30.26
C ASN A 84 -14.67 -23.32 29.64
N GLU A 85 -15.57 -24.19 29.22
CA GLU A 85 -16.89 -23.99 28.64
C GLU A 85 -17.82 -23.32 29.67
N CYS A 86 -18.53 -22.26 29.28
CA CYS A 86 -19.58 -21.67 30.11
C CYS A 86 -20.82 -21.39 29.27
N ASP A 87 -21.78 -22.30 29.40
CA ASP A 87 -23.15 -22.20 28.93
C ASP A 87 -23.84 -20.94 29.45
N THR A 88 -24.46 -20.18 28.55
CA THR A 88 -25.71 -19.47 28.86
C THR A 88 -26.60 -19.42 27.63
N GLU A 89 -27.72 -20.13 27.74
CA GLU A 89 -28.74 -20.29 26.72
C GLU A 89 -29.82 -19.19 26.81
N SER A 90 -30.38 -18.84 25.65
CA SER A 90 -31.67 -18.18 25.39
C SER A 90 -31.78 -16.63 25.41
N GLN A 91 -31.84 -15.99 24.23
CA GLN A 91 -33.11 -15.82 23.47
C GLN A 91 -32.91 -15.21 22.05
N LYS A 92 -33.49 -15.92 21.08
CA LYS A 92 -33.71 -15.72 19.63
C LYS A 92 -33.70 -14.29 19.04
N LYS A 93 -32.77 -14.07 18.13
CA LYS A 93 -33.01 -13.40 16.83
C LYS A 93 -32.10 -14.07 15.79
N SER A 94 -32.65 -14.58 14.69
CA SER A 94 -31.90 -15.35 13.69
C SER A 94 -30.87 -14.45 12.99
N VAL A 95 -29.63 -14.50 13.47
CA VAL A 95 -28.46 -13.96 12.78
C VAL A 95 -27.82 -15.15 12.09
N GLN A 96 -27.81 -15.14 10.76
CA GLN A 96 -26.96 -16.02 9.97
C GLN A 96 -25.51 -15.75 10.39
N THR A 97 -24.93 -16.68 11.13
CA THR A 97 -23.48 -16.78 11.33
C THR A 97 -22.86 -17.24 10.01
N SER A 98 -22.74 -16.30 9.07
CA SER A 98 -21.90 -16.45 7.89
C SER A 98 -20.45 -16.60 8.37
N SER A 99 -19.87 -17.73 8.01
CA SER A 99 -18.49 -18.14 8.25
C SER A 99 -17.49 -16.98 8.16
N GLU A 100 -16.63 -16.91 9.16
CA GLU A 100 -15.66 -15.87 9.50
C GLU A 100 -14.60 -15.51 8.45
N THR A 101 -14.68 -16.03 7.21
CA THR A 101 -13.56 -15.97 6.25
C THR A 101 -13.94 -15.61 4.82
N ASP A 102 -15.17 -15.15 4.54
CA ASP A 102 -15.53 -14.74 3.17
C ASP A 102 -14.91 -13.37 2.83
N ILE A 103 -13.66 -13.42 2.35
CA ILE A 103 -12.92 -12.26 1.86
C ILE A 103 -13.53 -11.81 0.53
N VAL A 104 -13.95 -10.55 0.49
CA VAL A 104 -14.58 -9.91 -0.65
C VAL A 104 -13.58 -9.73 -1.80
N TRP A 105 -14.03 -9.97 -3.03
CA TRP A 105 -13.32 -9.83 -4.31
C TRP A 105 -12.10 -10.74 -4.51
N VAL A 106 -12.06 -11.90 -3.86
CA VAL A 106 -10.99 -12.90 -4.10
C VAL A 106 -11.30 -13.79 -5.31
N SER A 107 -12.56 -14.14 -5.51
CA SER A 107 -12.95 -15.09 -6.56
C SER A 107 -13.22 -14.39 -7.90
N HIS A 108 -12.97 -15.12 -8.99
CA HIS A 108 -13.40 -14.73 -10.33
C HIS A 108 -14.93 -14.72 -10.50
N LYS A 109 -15.64 -15.52 -9.68
CA LYS A 109 -17.11 -15.54 -9.67
C LYS A 109 -17.63 -14.47 -8.73
N LYS A 110 -18.52 -13.61 -9.24
CA LYS A 110 -19.12 -12.53 -8.46
C LYS A 110 -20.05 -13.10 -7.39
N SER A 111 -19.64 -13.04 -6.13
CA SER A 111 -20.51 -13.38 -5.00
C SER A 111 -21.60 -12.31 -4.81
N PRO A 112 -22.79 -12.65 -4.30
CA PRO A 112 -23.78 -11.65 -3.86
C PRO A 112 -23.18 -10.62 -2.89
N LEU A 113 -22.29 -11.07 -1.98
CA LEU A 113 -21.57 -10.21 -1.05
C LEU A 113 -20.62 -9.24 -1.78
N ASP A 114 -19.97 -9.69 -2.86
CA ASP A 114 -19.11 -8.84 -3.68
C ASP A 114 -19.88 -7.71 -4.34
N ASN A 115 -21.11 -7.99 -4.77
CA ASN A 115 -21.98 -7.01 -5.39
C ASN A 115 -22.42 -5.95 -4.38
N GLU A 116 -22.79 -6.38 -3.17
CA GLU A 116 -23.15 -5.47 -2.08
C GLU A 116 -21.95 -4.60 -1.66
N ALA A 117 -20.80 -5.21 -1.44
CA ALA A 117 -19.56 -4.50 -1.12
C ALA A 117 -19.14 -3.53 -2.23
N THR A 118 -19.36 -3.89 -3.50
CA THR A 118 -19.09 -2.99 -4.64
C THR A 118 -20.02 -1.78 -4.62
N LYS A 119 -21.32 -1.98 -4.37
CA LYS A 119 -22.28 -0.87 -4.22
C LYS A 119 -21.90 0.03 -3.04
N PHE A 120 -21.49 -0.56 -1.92
CA PHE A 120 -21.04 0.19 -0.75
C PHE A 120 -19.77 1.01 -1.04
N LEU A 121 -18.79 0.43 -1.72
CA LEU A 121 -17.58 1.13 -2.19
C LEU A 121 -17.93 2.34 -3.07
N LEU A 122 -18.83 2.15 -4.05
CA LEU A 122 -19.26 3.23 -4.95
C LEU A 122 -20.01 4.33 -4.20
N ASN A 123 -20.88 3.96 -3.24
CA ASN A 123 -21.57 4.92 -2.38
C ASN A 123 -20.56 5.76 -1.58
N LEU A 124 -19.61 5.12 -0.87
CA LEU A 124 -18.56 5.82 -0.14
C LEU A 124 -17.77 6.77 -1.04
N ARG A 125 -17.29 6.27 -2.19
CA ARG A 125 -16.51 7.07 -3.13
C ARG A 125 -17.31 8.25 -3.71
N GLY A 126 -18.62 8.08 -3.84
CA GLY A 126 -19.55 9.10 -4.35
C GLY A 126 -19.93 10.16 -3.33
N ARG A 127 -19.68 9.97 -2.02
CA ARG A 127 -20.01 10.98 -1.01
C ARG A 127 -19.26 12.30 -1.25
N PRO A 128 -19.90 13.47 -1.02
CA PRO A 128 -19.28 14.79 -1.25
C PRO A 128 -17.97 14.99 -0.49
N GLU A 129 -17.87 14.43 0.72
CA GLU A 129 -16.67 14.50 1.56
C GLU A 129 -15.44 13.90 0.86
N TYR A 130 -15.57 12.69 0.34
CA TYR A 130 -14.51 11.98 -0.38
C TYR A 130 -14.27 12.63 -1.74
N GLN A 131 -15.32 13.05 -2.45
CA GLN A 131 -15.17 13.76 -3.71
C GLN A 131 -14.34 15.04 -3.57
N ARG A 132 -14.56 15.82 -2.50
CA ARG A 132 -13.76 17.01 -2.17
C ARG A 132 -12.31 16.64 -1.89
N MET A 133 -12.07 15.61 -1.08
CA MET A 133 -10.70 15.14 -0.80
C MET A 133 -9.98 14.66 -2.07
N PHE A 134 -10.65 13.96 -2.98
CA PHE A 134 -10.06 13.49 -4.24
C PHE A 134 -9.77 14.62 -5.24
N SER A 135 -10.46 15.76 -5.10
CA SER A 135 -10.26 16.93 -5.93
C SER A 135 -9.16 17.84 -5.38
N ASP A 136 -8.86 17.73 -4.09
CA ASP A 136 -7.76 18.43 -3.44
C ASP A 136 -6.40 17.84 -3.87
N LYS A 137 -5.50 18.71 -4.36
CA LYS A 137 -4.15 18.34 -4.78
C LYS A 137 -3.19 18.12 -3.60
N LYS A 138 -3.50 18.68 -2.42
CA LYS A 138 -2.63 18.58 -1.23
C LYS A 138 -2.70 17.19 -0.58
N ASN A 139 -3.86 16.54 -0.68
CA ASN A 139 -4.09 15.25 -0.06
C ASN A 139 -3.52 14.11 -0.93
N LYS A 140 -2.66 13.27 -0.34
CA LYS A 140 -2.20 12.05 -0.99
C LYS A 140 -3.39 11.12 -1.19
N LYS A 141 -3.70 10.76 -2.45
CA LYS A 141 -4.86 9.90 -2.80
C LYS A 141 -4.88 8.57 -2.04
N ILE A 142 -3.70 8.02 -1.72
CA ILE A 142 -3.58 6.77 -0.94
C ILE A 142 -4.23 6.88 0.45
N ASN A 143 -4.10 8.04 1.12
CA ASN A 143 -4.70 8.26 2.45
C ASN A 143 -6.23 8.30 2.36
N ILE A 144 -6.76 8.77 1.23
CA ILE A 144 -8.21 8.82 1.00
C ILE A 144 -8.75 7.39 0.80
N TRP A 145 -8.03 6.57 0.01
CA TRP A 145 -8.38 5.17 -0.16
C TRP A 145 -8.27 4.38 1.14
N GLN A 146 -7.30 4.70 2.00
CA GLN A 146 -7.18 4.07 3.32
C GLN A 146 -8.42 4.33 4.19
N LYS A 147 -8.91 5.58 4.23
CA LYS A 147 -10.14 5.93 4.96
C LYS A 147 -11.37 5.17 4.43
N ILE A 148 -11.47 5.04 3.11
CA ILE A 148 -12.55 4.25 2.48
C ILE A 148 -12.45 2.78 2.91
N ALA A 149 -11.25 2.19 2.89
CA ALA A 149 -11.04 0.80 3.31
C ALA A 149 -11.37 0.59 4.80
N GLU A 150 -11.07 1.56 5.66
CA GLU A 150 -11.47 1.54 7.07
C GLU A 150 -12.99 1.59 7.24
N GLU A 151 -13.70 2.43 6.48
CA GLU A 151 -15.18 2.44 6.49
C GLU A 151 -15.79 1.14 5.94
N MET A 152 -15.19 0.53 4.91
CA MET A 152 -15.62 -0.78 4.44
C MET A 152 -15.45 -1.86 5.52
N LYS A 153 -14.31 -1.86 6.23
CA LYS A 153 -14.07 -2.79 7.34
C LYS A 153 -15.06 -2.56 8.48
N LYS A 154 -15.36 -1.30 8.83
CA LYS A 154 -16.36 -0.94 9.85
C LYS A 154 -17.77 -1.40 9.49
N ALA A 155 -18.10 -1.44 8.20
CA ALA A 155 -19.37 -1.96 7.70
C ALA A 155 -19.47 -3.50 7.70
N GLY A 156 -18.40 -4.21 8.12
CA GLY A 156 -18.38 -5.67 8.20
C GLY A 156 -17.85 -6.37 6.95
N TYR A 157 -17.39 -5.64 5.93
CA TYR A 157 -16.80 -6.26 4.74
C TYR A 157 -15.35 -6.67 5.01
N ASN A 158 -15.06 -7.97 4.93
CA ASN A 158 -13.71 -8.49 5.09
C ASN A 158 -12.91 -8.34 3.79
N LEU A 159 -11.93 -7.44 3.77
CA LEU A 159 -11.03 -7.21 2.63
C LEU A 159 -9.68 -7.92 2.80
N GLY A 160 -9.42 -8.51 3.97
CA GLY A 160 -8.11 -9.03 4.39
C GLY A 160 -7.63 -8.42 5.71
N GLU A 161 -6.52 -8.95 6.21
CA GLU A 161 -5.98 -8.59 7.54
C GLU A 161 -5.30 -7.22 7.54
N SER A 162 -4.51 -6.92 6.49
CA SER A 162 -3.68 -5.72 6.42
C SER A 162 -4.42 -4.53 5.82
N ILE A 163 -4.38 -3.40 6.51
CA ILE A 163 -5.00 -2.15 6.02
C ILE A 163 -4.42 -1.70 4.67
N LYS A 164 -3.13 -1.94 4.42
CA LYS A 164 -2.48 -1.60 3.15
C LYS A 164 -3.05 -2.41 1.99
N GLN A 165 -3.24 -3.72 2.19
CA GLN A 165 -3.85 -4.60 1.19
C GLN A 165 -5.31 -4.22 0.95
N ASN A 166 -6.06 -3.91 2.00
CA ASN A 166 -7.47 -3.50 1.90
C ASN A 166 -7.60 -2.19 1.11
N THR A 167 -6.70 -1.24 1.36
CA THR A 167 -6.59 0.02 0.62
C THR A 167 -6.36 -0.21 -0.86
N GLU A 168 -5.40 -1.07 -1.20
CA GLU A 168 -5.06 -1.37 -2.60
C GLU A 168 -6.20 -2.13 -3.30
N LYS A 169 -6.86 -3.08 -2.63
CA LYS A 169 -8.04 -3.77 -3.17
C LYS A 169 -9.17 -2.80 -3.51
N CYS A 170 -9.49 -1.86 -2.62
CA CYS A 170 -10.50 -0.83 -2.90
C CYS A 170 -10.12 0.02 -4.12
N ARG A 171 -8.86 0.47 -4.17
CA ARG A 171 -8.32 1.27 -5.28
C ARG A 171 -8.40 0.52 -6.61
N GLN A 172 -7.90 -0.71 -6.64
CA GLN A 172 -7.86 -1.55 -7.84
C GLN A 172 -9.28 -1.90 -8.32
N LYS A 173 -10.18 -2.24 -7.39
CA LYS A 173 -11.59 -2.52 -7.73
C LYS A 173 -12.23 -1.32 -8.41
N PHE A 174 -12.07 -0.12 -7.85
CA PHE A 174 -12.59 1.10 -8.45
C PHE A 174 -11.93 1.42 -9.80
N ALA A 175 -10.62 1.22 -9.93
CA ALA A 175 -9.91 1.42 -11.20
C ALA A 175 -10.43 0.49 -12.32
N ASN A 176 -10.70 -0.78 -12.00
CA ASN A 176 -11.29 -1.74 -12.94
C ASN A 176 -12.71 -1.32 -13.38
N LEU A 177 -13.53 -0.86 -12.44
CA LEU A 177 -14.86 -0.33 -12.71
C LEU A 177 -14.80 0.91 -13.60
N GLN A 178 -13.90 1.85 -13.30
CA GLN A 178 -13.66 3.04 -14.10
C GLN A 178 -13.20 2.69 -15.52
N LYS A 179 -12.29 1.71 -15.67
CA LYS A 179 -11.83 1.24 -16.99
C LYS A 179 -12.99 0.68 -17.81
N SER A 180 -13.84 -0.16 -17.20
CA SER A 180 -15.03 -0.69 -17.88
C SER A 180 -16.01 0.40 -18.31
N TYR A 181 -16.19 1.44 -17.49
CA TYR A 181 -17.02 2.59 -17.80
C TYR A 181 -16.48 3.41 -18.97
N ILE A 182 -15.17 3.72 -18.97
CA ILE A 182 -14.53 4.48 -20.06
C ILE A 182 -14.60 3.69 -21.37
N ASN A 183 -14.27 2.40 -21.34
CA ASN A 183 -14.33 1.54 -22.52
C ASN A 183 -15.73 1.53 -23.14
N PHE A 184 -16.78 1.45 -22.32
CA PHE A 184 -18.15 1.52 -22.81
C PHE A 184 -18.46 2.86 -23.47
N LEU A 185 -18.08 3.98 -22.87
CA LEU A 185 -18.28 5.30 -23.48
C LEU A 185 -17.55 5.44 -24.81
N ASP A 186 -16.33 4.92 -24.91
CA ASP A 186 -15.55 4.94 -26.15
C ASP A 186 -16.19 4.05 -27.22
N SER A 187 -16.71 2.89 -26.86
CA SER A 187 -17.47 2.02 -27.78
C SER A 187 -18.77 2.66 -28.26
N VAL A 188 -19.52 3.31 -27.36
CA VAL A 188 -20.75 4.06 -27.71
C VAL A 188 -20.44 5.19 -28.68
N LYS A 189 -19.32 5.90 -28.48
CA LYS A 189 -18.87 6.97 -29.40
C LYS A 189 -18.47 6.44 -30.77
N LYS A 190 -17.84 5.26 -30.85
CA LYS A 190 -17.34 4.67 -32.11
C LYS A 190 -18.41 3.96 -32.92
N THR A 191 -19.27 3.17 -32.27
CA THR A 191 -20.18 2.22 -32.93
C THR A 191 -21.65 2.62 -32.80
N GLY A 192 -21.96 3.67 -32.04
CA GLY A 192 -23.32 4.05 -31.69
C GLY A 192 -23.83 3.28 -30.46
N ALA A 193 -24.78 3.88 -29.74
CA ALA A 193 -25.28 3.37 -28.46
C ALA A 193 -26.11 2.07 -28.57
N GLU A 194 -26.59 1.75 -29.77
CA GLU A 194 -27.63 0.73 -29.99
C GLU A 194 -27.11 -0.71 -29.84
N TYR A 195 -25.79 -0.92 -29.97
CA TYR A 195 -25.19 -2.26 -30.02
C TYR A 195 -24.46 -2.69 -28.74
N GLN A 196 -24.32 -1.83 -27.73
CA GLN A 196 -23.51 -2.12 -26.55
C GLN A 196 -24.36 -2.16 -25.28
N SER A 197 -24.30 -3.28 -24.56
CA SER A 197 -24.94 -3.41 -23.26
C SER A 197 -24.21 -2.57 -22.21
N LYS A 198 -24.97 -1.83 -21.39
CA LYS A 198 -24.41 -1.00 -20.31
C LYS A 198 -23.68 -1.89 -19.30
N PRO A 199 -22.42 -1.57 -18.92
CA PRO A 199 -21.69 -2.30 -17.89
C PRO A 199 -22.44 -2.29 -16.56
N ALA A 200 -22.18 -3.32 -15.74
CA ALA A 200 -22.66 -3.33 -14.36
C ALA A 200 -22.18 -2.08 -13.61
N TYR A 201 -23.07 -1.48 -12.82
CA TYR A 201 -22.81 -0.26 -12.04
C TYR A 201 -22.51 1.00 -12.87
N PHE A 202 -22.90 1.02 -14.16
CA PHE A 202 -22.69 2.18 -15.03
C PHE A 202 -23.27 3.47 -14.43
N ASP A 203 -24.52 3.46 -13.99
CA ASP A 203 -25.20 4.65 -13.49
C ASP A 203 -24.54 5.21 -12.22
N ASP A 204 -24.12 4.33 -11.31
CA ASP A 204 -23.41 4.71 -10.08
C ASP A 204 -22.05 5.37 -10.40
N ILE A 205 -21.28 4.80 -11.33
CA ILE A 205 -19.99 5.36 -11.73
C ILE A 205 -20.17 6.65 -12.53
N HIS A 206 -21.19 6.70 -13.39
CA HIS A 206 -21.55 7.88 -14.16
C HIS A 206 -21.93 9.04 -13.24
N LYS A 207 -22.64 8.78 -12.14
CA LYS A 207 -22.92 9.80 -11.11
C LYS A 207 -21.65 10.35 -10.44
N ILE A 208 -20.61 9.53 -10.29
CA ILE A 208 -19.34 9.94 -9.63
C ILE A 208 -18.39 10.66 -10.60
N LEU A 209 -18.36 10.25 -11.86
CA LEU A 209 -17.38 10.69 -12.86
C LEU A 209 -17.96 11.59 -13.95
N GLY A 210 -19.23 11.41 -14.29
CA GLY A 210 -19.90 11.99 -15.47
C GLY A 210 -20.08 13.50 -15.42
N GLU A 211 -20.16 14.11 -14.23
CA GLU A 211 -20.24 15.56 -14.08
C GLU A 211 -18.89 16.28 -14.29
N LYS A 212 -17.78 15.54 -14.43
CA LYS A 212 -16.46 16.15 -14.63
C LYS A 212 -16.11 16.17 -16.11
N ASP A 213 -15.78 17.36 -16.62
CA ASP A 213 -15.31 17.65 -18.00
C ASP A 213 -14.12 16.80 -18.49
N LYS A 214 -13.58 15.89 -17.65
CA LYS A 214 -12.49 14.97 -17.98
C LYS A 214 -12.90 13.75 -18.82
N VAL A 215 -14.19 13.42 -18.92
CA VAL A 215 -14.64 12.19 -19.62
C VAL A 215 -14.82 12.39 -21.14
N SER A 216 -14.67 13.63 -21.62
CA SER A 216 -14.42 13.90 -23.02
C SER A 216 -13.00 14.43 -23.16
N PRO A 217 -11.97 13.57 -23.33
CA PRO A 217 -10.77 14.05 -23.98
C PRO A 217 -11.23 14.67 -25.31
N LYS A 218 -10.98 15.98 -25.46
CA LYS A 218 -11.02 16.61 -26.77
C LYS A 218 -9.96 15.87 -27.56
N PHE A 219 -10.37 14.86 -28.32
CA PHE A 219 -9.55 14.35 -29.39
C PHE A 219 -9.23 15.59 -30.22
N LEU A 220 -8.00 16.07 -30.10
CA LEU A 220 -7.39 16.90 -31.12
C LEU A 220 -7.36 15.98 -32.32
N ILE A 221 -8.43 16.03 -33.11
CA ILE A 221 -8.48 15.40 -34.41
C ILE A 221 -7.33 16.06 -35.15
N ASP A 222 -6.26 15.30 -35.36
CA ASP A 222 -5.14 15.69 -36.18
C ASP A 222 -5.70 16.18 -37.52
N SER A 223 -5.62 17.50 -37.70
CA SER A 223 -6.08 18.21 -38.87
C SER A 223 -5.07 18.02 -40.03
N MET A 224 -4.74 16.77 -40.33
CA MET A 224 -3.78 16.35 -41.35
C MET A 224 -4.40 15.29 -42.29
N THR A 225 -5.66 15.45 -42.69
CA THR A 225 -6.10 14.99 -44.00
C THR A 225 -5.94 16.14 -44.98
N SER A 226 -4.68 16.41 -45.34
CA SER A 226 -4.38 17.11 -46.58
C SER A 226 -4.77 16.19 -47.73
N SER A 227 -5.93 16.48 -48.31
CA SER A 227 -6.38 15.93 -49.58
C SER A 227 -5.27 16.03 -50.61
N ASN A 228 -4.77 14.89 -51.08
CA ASN A 228 -4.12 14.81 -52.37
C ASN A 228 -4.82 13.69 -53.13
N GLU A 229 -5.94 14.04 -53.74
CA GLU A 229 -6.51 13.29 -54.85
C GLU A 229 -5.47 13.25 -55.98
N LYS A 230 -4.95 12.07 -56.28
CA LYS A 230 -4.54 11.76 -57.64
C LYS A 230 -4.90 10.31 -57.97
N LEU A 231 -5.97 10.21 -58.73
CA LEU A 231 -6.41 9.07 -59.52
C LEU A 231 -5.22 8.39 -60.22
N ILE A 232 -5.21 7.06 -60.25
CA ILE A 232 -5.20 6.22 -61.48
C ILE A 232 -5.46 4.74 -61.06
N PRO A 233 -6.29 3.99 -61.81
CA PRO A 233 -6.61 2.58 -61.59
C PRO A 233 -5.76 1.65 -62.45
N THR A 234 -5.40 0.47 -61.94
CA THR A 234 -5.14 -0.71 -62.80
C THR A 234 -5.35 -2.02 -62.05
N ASP A 235 -6.32 -2.80 -62.51
CA ASP A 235 -6.45 -4.24 -62.32
C ASP A 235 -5.24 -4.97 -62.92
N VAL A 236 -4.72 -5.99 -62.23
CA VAL A 236 -4.44 -7.30 -62.84
C VAL A 236 -4.39 -8.41 -61.79
N ASP A 237 -5.04 -9.49 -62.20
CA ASP A 237 -5.27 -10.77 -61.57
C ASP A 237 -4.02 -11.68 -61.43
N LEU A 238 -4.24 -12.77 -60.68
CA LEU A 238 -3.71 -14.14 -60.87
C LEU A 238 -2.47 -14.65 -60.10
N ALA A 239 -2.79 -15.61 -59.20
CA ALA A 239 -2.23 -16.98 -59.06
C ALA A 239 -0.85 -17.26 -58.41
N GLU A 240 -0.96 -17.98 -57.27
CA GLU A 240 -0.49 -19.37 -57.05
C GLU A 240 0.97 -19.68 -56.60
N ALA A 241 1.03 -20.62 -55.65
CA ALA A 241 2.12 -21.48 -55.19
C ALA A 241 3.31 -20.90 -54.39
N GLY A 242 3.48 -21.39 -53.15
CA GLY A 242 4.75 -21.36 -52.42
C GLY A 242 5.71 -22.46 -52.92
N PRO A 243 6.54 -23.10 -52.06
CA PRO A 243 7.33 -22.60 -50.93
C PRO A 243 8.83 -22.83 -51.18
N SER A 244 9.75 -22.05 -50.60
CA SER A 244 11.13 -22.56 -50.39
C SER A 244 11.97 -21.75 -49.41
N THR A 245 12.56 -22.51 -48.50
CA THR A 245 13.66 -22.24 -47.56
C THR A 245 14.85 -21.49 -48.13
N ARG A 246 15.50 -20.63 -47.32
CA ARG A 246 16.94 -20.71 -47.05
C ARG A 246 17.39 -19.79 -45.92
N ASN A 247 18.04 -20.40 -44.93
CA ASN A 247 18.95 -19.79 -43.97
C ASN A 247 20.09 -19.08 -44.71
N VAL A 248 20.47 -17.87 -44.27
CA VAL A 248 21.86 -17.40 -44.35
C VAL A 248 22.16 -16.58 -43.10
N ASP A 249 22.98 -17.20 -42.28
CA ASP A 249 23.87 -16.68 -41.26
C ASP A 249 24.86 -15.70 -41.91
N ILE A 250 25.04 -14.47 -41.42
CA ILE A 250 26.22 -13.64 -41.71
C ILE A 250 26.47 -12.68 -40.54
N SER A 251 27.53 -13.04 -39.82
CA SER A 251 28.33 -12.20 -38.95
C SER A 251 29.05 -11.12 -39.76
N SER A 252 29.14 -9.90 -39.24
CA SER A 252 30.28 -9.03 -39.56
C SER A 252 30.42 -7.88 -38.58
N ASP A 253 31.49 -7.98 -37.79
CA ASP A 253 32.23 -6.87 -37.21
C ASP A 253 32.48 -5.75 -38.24
N SER A 254 32.49 -4.51 -37.75
CA SER A 254 33.42 -3.48 -38.23
C SER A 254 33.55 -2.37 -37.20
N GLU A 255 34.68 -2.41 -36.49
CA GLU A 255 35.36 -1.22 -36.02
C GLU A 255 35.63 -0.27 -37.20
N THR A 256 35.40 1.04 -37.07
CA THR A 256 36.31 2.01 -37.70
C THR A 256 36.33 3.34 -36.97
N GLN A 257 37.56 3.83 -36.87
CA GLN A 257 38.06 4.98 -36.15
C GLN A 257 37.70 6.33 -36.81
N SER A 258 37.61 7.36 -35.97
CA SER A 258 38.33 8.65 -36.06
C SER A 258 38.55 9.31 -37.43
N ARG A 259 37.97 10.51 -37.63
CA ARG A 259 38.65 11.67 -38.25
C ARG A 259 37.88 12.99 -38.11
N GLN A 260 38.55 13.92 -37.42
CA GLN A 260 38.79 15.35 -37.71
C GLN A 260 37.72 16.22 -38.42
N ALA A 261 37.27 17.21 -37.63
CA ALA A 261 37.17 18.65 -37.91
C ALA A 261 37.36 19.17 -39.36
N LEU A 262 36.36 19.92 -39.83
CA LEU A 262 36.53 21.14 -40.62
C LEU A 262 35.34 22.09 -40.41
N GLU A 263 35.65 23.38 -40.32
CA GLU A 263 34.79 24.53 -40.04
C GLU A 263 33.88 24.90 -41.25
N ASP A 264 32.66 25.40 -41.01
CA ASP A 264 32.15 26.77 -41.35
C ASP A 264 30.60 26.88 -41.24
N PRO A 265 29.96 28.08 -41.20
CA PRO A 265 28.92 28.41 -40.22
C PRO A 265 27.66 28.99 -40.90
N THR A 266 26.56 28.25 -40.95
CA THR A 266 25.30 28.84 -41.41
C THR A 266 24.19 28.62 -40.38
N MET A 267 24.12 29.56 -39.44
CA MET A 267 22.97 29.71 -38.54
C MET A 267 21.70 29.97 -39.36
N PRO A 268 20.62 29.20 -39.16
CA PRO A 268 19.30 29.57 -39.66
C PRO A 268 18.75 30.74 -38.83
N LYS A 269 18.48 31.86 -39.52
CA LYS A 269 17.86 33.07 -38.96
C LYS A 269 16.51 32.75 -38.32
N ASN A 270 16.42 32.97 -37.01
CA ASN A 270 15.17 32.96 -36.25
C ASN A 270 14.20 34.02 -36.80
N ARG A 271 13.12 33.55 -37.43
CA ARG A 271 12.06 34.34 -38.08
C ARG A 271 10.98 34.85 -37.10
N PHE A 272 11.18 34.70 -35.79
CA PHE A 272 10.25 35.19 -34.77
C PHE A 272 10.67 36.55 -34.24
N THR A 273 10.54 37.58 -35.08
CA THR A 273 10.46 38.96 -34.59
C THR A 273 9.19 39.60 -35.11
N ALA A 274 8.42 40.17 -34.18
CA ALA A 274 7.24 41.03 -34.35
C ALA A 274 5.89 40.43 -33.93
N ALA A 275 5.65 40.42 -32.62
CA ALA A 275 4.30 40.61 -32.07
C ALA A 275 4.38 41.53 -30.84
N LYS A 276 4.64 42.82 -31.07
CA LYS A 276 4.37 43.87 -30.07
C LYS A 276 2.85 44.09 -30.03
N LYS A 277 2.16 43.44 -29.09
CA LYS A 277 0.87 43.92 -28.58
C LYS A 277 1.02 44.22 -27.10
N THR A 278 1.09 45.51 -26.84
CA THR A 278 1.02 46.18 -25.55
C THR A 278 -0.28 45.83 -24.83
N VAL A 279 -0.20 44.89 -23.90
CA VAL A 279 -1.26 44.66 -22.91
C VAL A 279 -0.98 45.59 -21.73
N ARG A 280 -1.87 46.57 -21.59
CA ARG A 280 -1.93 47.56 -20.52
C ARG A 280 -2.01 46.83 -19.17
N GLU A 281 -0.97 46.92 -18.35
CA GLU A 281 -0.97 46.43 -16.96
C GLU A 281 -2.05 47.18 -16.17
N GLN A 282 -3.19 46.55 -15.97
CA GLN A 282 -4.20 47.04 -15.05
C GLN A 282 -3.81 46.69 -13.62
N ASN A 283 -4.08 47.65 -12.75
CA ASN A 283 -3.56 47.85 -11.40
C ASN A 283 -4.10 46.80 -10.40
N THR A 284 -3.61 45.56 -10.41
CA THR A 284 -4.06 44.45 -9.54
C THR A 284 -3.15 44.15 -8.33
N LYS A 285 -2.09 44.96 -8.12
CA LYS A 285 -1.08 44.70 -7.08
C LYS A 285 -1.63 44.77 -5.63
N GLY A 286 -2.79 45.40 -5.41
CA GLY A 286 -3.43 45.48 -4.08
C GLY A 286 -4.08 44.17 -3.60
N ASN A 287 -4.57 43.31 -4.50
CA ASN A 287 -5.37 42.14 -4.13
C ASN A 287 -4.49 40.93 -3.73
N ILE A 288 -3.31 40.80 -4.36
CA ILE A 288 -2.43 39.64 -4.13
C ILE A 288 -1.89 39.58 -2.69
N VAL A 289 -1.59 40.74 -2.08
CA VAL A 289 -1.05 40.80 -0.71
C VAL A 289 -2.08 40.34 0.31
N GLU A 290 -3.36 40.67 0.11
CA GLU A 290 -4.45 40.29 1.00
C GLU A 290 -4.71 38.78 0.93
N VAL A 291 -4.73 38.20 -0.28
CA VAL A 291 -4.86 36.75 -0.49
C VAL A 291 -3.70 35.97 0.15
N ILE A 292 -2.46 36.49 0.05
CA ILE A 292 -1.30 35.85 0.70
C ILE A 292 -1.44 35.91 2.23
N LYS A 293 -1.92 37.03 2.78
CA LYS A 293 -2.14 37.21 4.21
C LYS A 293 -3.21 36.25 4.74
N GLU A 294 -4.33 36.12 4.05
CA GLU A 294 -5.41 35.16 4.38
C GLU A 294 -4.92 33.72 4.32
N MET A 295 -4.12 33.37 3.30
CA MET A 295 -3.57 32.02 3.18
C MET A 295 -2.61 31.68 4.32
N ASN A 296 -1.75 32.63 4.73
CA ASN A 296 -0.85 32.45 5.86
C ASN A 296 -1.62 32.33 7.18
N GLU A 297 -2.65 33.15 7.40
CA GLU A 297 -3.49 33.08 8.60
C GLU A 297 -4.22 31.73 8.68
N LYS A 298 -4.73 31.23 7.56
CA LYS A 298 -5.33 29.89 7.48
C LYS A 298 -4.34 28.79 7.82
N GLN A 299 -3.11 28.86 7.30
CA GLN A 299 -2.05 27.90 7.64
C GLN A 299 -1.69 27.93 9.13
N ILE A 300 -1.60 29.12 9.73
CA ILE A 300 -1.34 29.27 11.17
C ILE A 300 -2.47 28.64 12.00
N ASN A 301 -3.73 28.83 11.60
CA ASN A 301 -4.87 28.25 12.29
C ASN A 301 -4.93 26.72 12.15
N GLU A 302 -4.60 26.18 10.97
CA GLU A 302 -4.47 24.73 10.75
C GLU A 302 -3.35 24.13 11.63
N LEU A 303 -2.19 24.79 11.71
CA LEU A 303 -1.09 24.36 12.58
C LEU A 303 -1.49 24.39 14.06
N LYS A 304 -2.15 25.45 14.53
CA LYS A 304 -2.67 25.53 15.91
C LYS A 304 -3.61 24.37 16.24
N ASN A 305 -4.50 24.01 15.32
CA ASN A 305 -5.41 22.89 15.51
C ASN A 305 -4.66 21.55 15.60
N ILE A 306 -3.71 21.32 14.70
CA ILE A 306 -2.86 20.11 14.72
C ILE A 306 -2.07 20.02 16.03
N THR A 307 -1.46 21.11 16.48
CA THR A 307 -0.72 21.16 17.75
C THR A 307 -1.62 20.85 18.94
N SER A 308 -2.87 21.34 18.95
CA SER A 308 -3.85 21.01 19.99
C SER A 308 -4.14 19.51 20.04
N ILE A 309 -4.38 18.87 18.89
CA ILE A 309 -4.67 17.43 18.81
C ILE A 309 -3.48 16.60 19.31
N ILE A 310 -2.25 17.00 18.96
CA ILE A 310 -1.03 16.32 19.42
C ILE A 310 -0.89 16.45 20.94
N LYS A 311 -1.14 17.65 21.49
CA LYS A 311 -1.09 17.89 22.93
C LYS A 311 -2.10 17.01 23.68
N ASP A 312 -3.35 16.97 23.23
CA ASP A 312 -4.40 16.16 23.88
C ASP A 312 -4.07 14.67 23.84
N ASN A 313 -3.49 14.18 22.74
CA ASN A 313 -3.06 12.79 22.63
C ASN A 313 -1.90 12.45 23.56
N MET A 314 -0.95 13.38 23.71
CA MET A 314 0.18 13.23 24.63
C MET A 314 -0.29 13.22 26.09
N GLU A 315 -1.25 14.08 26.45
CA GLU A 315 -1.87 14.07 27.78
C GLU A 315 -2.59 12.74 28.07
N LYS A 316 -3.34 12.20 27.10
CA LYS A 316 -3.99 10.89 27.23
C LYS A 316 -2.99 9.75 27.41
N GLN A 317 -1.87 9.76 26.69
CA GLN A 317 -0.82 8.75 26.85
C GLN A 317 -0.15 8.84 28.22
N ASN A 318 0.12 10.06 28.70
CA ASN A 318 0.68 10.27 30.04
C ASN A 318 -0.29 9.80 31.14
N ALA A 319 -1.59 10.08 31.01
CA ALA A 319 -2.60 9.61 31.94
C ALA A 319 -2.66 8.06 31.98
N LEU A 320 -2.60 7.41 30.81
CA LEU A 320 -2.58 5.96 30.72
C LEU A 320 -1.33 5.35 31.40
N LEU A 321 -0.16 5.93 31.16
CA LEU A 321 1.08 5.52 31.82
C LEU A 321 1.01 5.69 33.33
N GLN A 322 0.40 6.78 33.80
CA GLN A 322 0.20 7.02 35.22
C GLN A 322 -0.71 5.93 35.84
N THR A 323 -1.87 5.65 35.24
CA THR A 323 -2.76 4.58 35.69
C THR A 323 -2.06 3.22 35.71
N GLN A 324 -1.25 2.90 34.70
CA GLN A 324 -0.50 1.66 34.67
C GLN A 324 0.53 1.59 35.81
N SER A 325 1.18 2.70 36.16
CA SER A 325 2.12 2.75 37.26
C SER A 325 1.44 2.60 38.63
N GLU A 326 0.26 3.20 38.80
CA GLU A 326 -0.58 3.06 40.00
C GLU A 326 -1.03 1.60 40.20
N GLN A 327 -1.51 0.95 39.13
CA GLN A 327 -1.89 -0.48 39.17
C GLN A 327 -0.71 -1.39 39.54
N ARG A 328 0.48 -1.12 39.00
CA ARG A 328 1.70 -1.86 39.37
C ARG A 328 2.04 -1.66 40.85
N GLN A 329 1.89 -0.44 41.36
CA GLN A 329 2.18 -0.14 42.76
C GLN A 329 1.17 -0.83 43.70
N GLU A 330 -0.09 -0.89 43.32
CA GLU A 330 -1.14 -1.63 44.05
C GLU A 330 -0.82 -3.13 44.10
N LEU A 331 -0.45 -3.74 42.97
CA LEU A 331 -0.05 -5.14 42.91
C LEU A 331 1.17 -5.43 43.80
N ILE A 332 2.18 -4.55 43.78
CA ILE A 332 3.35 -4.66 44.67
C ILE A 332 2.94 -4.60 46.14
N ASN A 333 1.97 -3.75 46.50
CA ASN A 333 1.47 -3.65 47.87
C ASN A 333 0.74 -4.92 48.29
N ILE A 334 -0.10 -5.50 47.42
CA ILE A 334 -0.78 -6.79 47.67
C ILE A 334 0.25 -7.90 47.91
N LEU A 335 1.26 -8.02 47.05
CA LEU A 335 2.32 -9.02 47.21
C LEU A 335 3.09 -8.84 48.53
N LYS A 336 3.40 -7.60 48.92
CA LYS A 336 4.04 -7.31 50.22
C LYS A 336 3.18 -7.78 51.39
N THR A 337 1.86 -7.58 51.32
CA THR A 337 0.94 -8.02 52.39
C THR A 337 0.92 -9.53 52.52
N ILE A 338 0.89 -10.26 51.41
CA ILE A 338 0.93 -11.75 51.39
C ILE A 338 2.24 -12.26 52.02
N VAL A 339 3.38 -11.71 51.61
CA VAL A 339 4.69 -12.10 52.17
C VAL A 339 4.77 -11.82 53.68
N GLN A 340 4.18 -10.71 54.14
CA GLN A 340 4.15 -10.37 55.57
C GLN A 340 3.22 -11.28 56.37
N SER A 341 2.08 -11.73 55.84
CA SER A 341 1.18 -12.67 56.52
C SER A 341 1.84 -14.05 56.72
N ASP A 342 2.56 -14.55 55.72
CA ASP A 342 3.21 -15.86 55.78
C ASP A 342 4.36 -15.89 56.80
N SER A 343 5.07 -14.76 56.94
CA SER A 343 6.14 -14.63 57.94
C SER A 343 5.63 -14.70 59.40
N LYS A 344 4.36 -14.34 59.64
CA LYS A 344 3.75 -14.33 60.99
C LYS A 344 3.22 -15.71 61.38
N THR A 345 2.62 -16.46 60.45
CA THR A 345 2.09 -17.81 60.72
C THR A 345 3.19 -18.82 61.03
N SER A 346 4.35 -18.71 60.37
CA SER A 346 5.52 -19.58 60.63
C SER A 346 6.05 -19.48 62.07
N LYS A 347 5.98 -18.28 62.70
CA LYS A 347 6.44 -18.10 64.10
C LYS A 347 5.52 -18.77 65.13
N ILE A 348 4.25 -19.01 64.81
CA ILE A 348 3.28 -19.62 65.73
C ILE A 348 3.46 -21.15 65.79
N HIS A 349 3.78 -21.80 64.67
CA HIS A 349 3.93 -23.26 64.63
C HIS A 349 5.21 -23.77 65.31
N HIS A 350 6.30 -22.99 65.34
CA HIS A 350 7.53 -23.42 66.00
C HIS A 350 7.49 -23.38 67.54
N LYS A 351 6.56 -22.64 68.17
CA LYS A 351 6.50 -22.54 69.64
C LYS A 351 5.73 -23.68 70.32
N LYS A 352 4.92 -24.46 69.59
CA LYS A 352 4.06 -25.51 70.17
C LYS A 352 4.71 -26.91 70.20
N ARG A 353 5.88 -27.11 69.58
CA ARG A 353 6.48 -28.44 69.39
C ARG A 353 7.57 -28.84 70.40
N ARG A 354 7.67 -28.14 71.54
CA ARG A 354 8.74 -28.35 72.54
C ARG A 354 8.25 -28.80 73.94
N ARG A 355 7.04 -29.36 74.06
CA ARG A 355 6.50 -29.90 75.32
C ARG A 355 5.81 -31.25 75.10
N SER A 356 6.56 -32.33 74.86
CA SER A 356 6.06 -33.70 75.05
C SER A 356 7.21 -34.71 74.85
N SER A 357 8.13 -34.79 75.80
CA SER A 357 9.08 -35.92 75.89
C SER A 357 9.65 -36.02 77.30
N THR A 358 8.79 -36.23 78.29
CA THR A 358 9.16 -36.69 79.63
C THR A 358 8.01 -37.49 80.20
N SER A 359 8.16 -38.82 80.21
CA SER A 359 7.53 -39.80 81.11
C SER A 359 7.29 -41.09 80.34
N SER A 360 8.08 -42.11 80.65
CA SER A 360 7.59 -43.38 81.18
C SER A 360 8.78 -44.22 81.62
N ASP A 361 8.79 -44.49 82.92
CA ASP A 361 9.51 -45.58 83.61
C ASP A 361 9.01 -46.96 83.16
#